data_AF-A0A4Y2TU02-F1
#
_entry.id   AF-A0A4Y2TU02-F1
#
_cell.length_a   1.000
_cell.length_b   1.000
_cell.length_c   1.000
_cell.angle_alpha   90.00
_cell.angle_beta   90.00
_cell.angle_gamma   90.00
#
_symmetry.space_group_name_H-M   'P 1'
#
loop_
_entity.id
_entity.type
_entity.pdbx_description
1 polymer ?
#
loop_
_entity_poly.entity_id
_entity_poly.type
_entity_poly.pdbx_seq_one_letter_code
_entity_poly.pdbx_strand_id
1 'polypeptide(L)'
;TYLIEQLKRNYEQLGWEESSDENILTQYKRVSTLAWLCGYGYKDCVQKAQEKFNQWRQDPENVNVVPPNLRSVVYCTAVSHGGQEVWDFLWERYKTAQVASEKDKFMYALACAREPWLLTR
;
A
#
# COMPACT_ATOMS: atom_id res chain seq x y z
N THR A 1 -1.42 -5.78 19.51
CA THR A 1 -0.64 -4.66 20.11
C THR A 1 -1.55 -3.48 20.35
N TYR A 2 -1.36 -2.70 21.44
CA TYR A 2 -2.23 -1.59 21.87
C TYR A 2 -2.77 -0.70 20.73
N LEU A 3 -1.91 -0.30 19.77
CA LEU A 3 -2.32 0.55 18.64
C LEU A 3 -3.31 -0.11 17.68
N ILE A 4 -3.22 -1.43 17.48
CA ILE A 4 -4.17 -2.18 16.65
C ILE A 4 -5.56 -2.11 17.28
N GLU A 5 -5.66 -2.30 18.59
CA GLU A 5 -6.95 -2.23 19.31
C GLU A 5 -7.59 -0.84 19.22
N GLN A 6 -6.79 0.22 19.35
CA GLN A 6 -7.30 1.61 19.26
C GLN A 6 -7.81 1.96 17.86
N LEU A 7 -7.22 1.38 16.80
CA LEU A 7 -7.53 1.71 15.42
C LEU A 7 -8.55 0.76 14.78
N LYS A 8 -8.85 -0.38 15.39
CA LYS A 8 -9.74 -1.41 14.84
C LYS A 8 -11.14 -0.88 14.49
N ARG A 9 -11.74 -0.07 15.37
CA ARG A 9 -13.05 0.55 15.11
C ARG A 9 -13.02 1.46 13.87
N ASN A 10 -11.96 2.26 13.71
CA ASN A 10 -11.83 3.12 12.53
C ASN A 10 -11.67 2.29 11.26
N TYR A 11 -10.91 1.20 11.33
CA TYR A 11 -10.71 0.30 10.19
C TYR A 11 -12.01 -0.35 9.72
N GLU A 12 -12.80 -0.88 10.65
CA GLU A 12 -14.09 -1.51 10.35
C GLU A 12 -15.09 -0.51 9.75
N GLN A 13 -15.05 0.75 10.19
CA GLN A 13 -15.94 1.80 9.68
C GLN A 13 -15.52 2.35 8.31
N LEU A 14 -14.21 2.53 8.09
CA LEU A 14 -13.70 3.23 6.90
C LEU A 14 -13.45 2.28 5.72
N GLY A 15 -13.10 1.02 6.02
CA GLY A 15 -12.81 0.01 5.00
C GLY A 15 -11.73 0.42 4.01
N TRP A 16 -11.85 -0.11 2.79
CA TRP A 16 -10.88 0.03 1.69
C TRP A 16 -11.44 0.72 0.45
N GLU A 17 -12.73 1.06 0.47
CA GLU A 17 -13.43 1.64 -0.67
C GLU A 17 -13.61 3.14 -0.43
N GLU A 18 -13.21 3.95 -1.41
CA GLU A 18 -13.39 5.40 -1.39
C GLU A 18 -14.71 5.76 -2.10
N SER A 19 -15.43 6.77 -1.60
CA SER A 19 -16.61 7.31 -2.27
C SER A 19 -16.29 8.68 -2.87
N SER A 20 -16.89 9.00 -4.02
CA SER A 20 -16.73 10.32 -4.67
C SER A 20 -17.24 11.47 -3.81
N ASP A 21 -18.23 11.21 -2.96
CA ASP A 21 -18.87 12.22 -2.10
C ASP A 21 -18.22 12.28 -0.70
N GLU A 22 -17.15 11.53 -0.49
CA GLU A 22 -16.51 11.43 0.81
C GLU A 22 -15.69 12.69 1.15
N ASN A 23 -15.86 13.17 2.39
CA ASN A 23 -15.07 14.27 2.92
C ASN A 23 -13.57 13.93 2.91
N ILE A 24 -12.75 14.87 2.45
CA ILE A 24 -11.29 14.75 2.39
C ILE A 24 -10.65 14.32 3.72
N LEU A 25 -11.16 14.79 4.86
CA LEU A 25 -10.67 14.39 6.19
C LEU A 25 -10.92 12.91 6.48
N THR A 26 -12.00 12.34 5.95
CA THR A 26 -12.30 10.92 6.07
C THR A 26 -11.34 10.09 5.22
N GLN A 27 -10.98 10.56 4.03
CA GLN A 27 -9.96 9.92 3.19
C GLN A 27 -8.59 9.91 3.89
N TYR A 28 -8.15 11.05 4.46
CA TYR A 28 -6.91 11.12 5.24
C TYR A 28 -6.94 10.21 6.47
N LYS A 29 -8.07 10.15 7.16
CA LYS A 29 -8.27 9.24 8.30
C LYS A 29 -8.16 7.78 7.86
N ARG A 30 -8.72 7.40 6.71
CA ARG A 30 -8.61 6.05 6.13
C ARG A 30 -7.14 5.72 5.85
N VAL A 31 -6.46 6.54 5.04
CA VAL A 31 -5.06 6.30 4.66
C VAL A 31 -4.18 6.16 5.91
N SER A 32 -4.34 7.04 6.89
CA SER A 32 -3.58 6.98 8.15
C SER A 32 -3.88 5.71 8.96
N THR A 33 -5.16 5.34 9.08
CA THR A 33 -5.57 4.12 9.80
C THR A 33 -4.99 2.87 9.15
N LEU A 34 -5.07 2.79 7.81
CA LEU A 34 -4.53 1.67 7.05
C LEU A 34 -2.99 1.60 7.14
N ALA A 35 -2.30 2.73 7.00
CA ALA A 35 -0.84 2.80 7.11
C ALA A 35 -0.35 2.26 8.45
N TRP A 36 -0.95 2.69 9.56
CA TRP A 36 -0.60 2.20 10.89
C TRP A 36 -0.93 0.72 11.07
N LEU A 37 -2.14 0.28 10.73
CA LEU A 37 -2.55 -1.10 10.95
C LEU A 37 -1.74 -2.09 10.12
N CYS A 38 -1.53 -1.80 8.84
CA CYS A 38 -0.70 -2.63 7.97
C CYS A 38 0.76 -2.60 8.42
N GLY A 39 1.30 -1.43 8.79
CA GLY A 39 2.66 -1.28 9.32
C GLY A 39 2.92 -2.06 10.61
N TYR A 40 1.93 -2.15 11.50
CA TYR A 40 1.99 -2.99 12.70
C TYR A 40 1.62 -4.47 12.47
N GLY A 41 1.41 -4.88 11.21
CA GLY A 41 1.14 -6.28 10.86
C GLY A 41 -0.24 -6.77 11.26
N TYR A 42 -1.26 -5.88 11.32
CA TYR A 42 -2.64 -6.32 11.50
C TYR A 42 -3.07 -7.21 10.32
N LYS A 43 -3.35 -8.48 10.60
CA LYS A 43 -3.48 -9.54 9.59
C LYS A 43 -4.48 -9.20 8.47
N ASP A 44 -5.67 -8.71 8.80
CA ASP A 44 -6.69 -8.37 7.79
C ASP A 44 -6.23 -7.21 6.89
N CYS A 45 -5.54 -6.21 7.46
CA CYS A 45 -5.00 -5.10 6.68
C CYS A 45 -3.92 -5.59 5.70
N VAL A 46 -2.97 -6.38 6.20
CA VAL A 46 -1.88 -6.93 5.37
C VAL A 46 -2.44 -7.80 4.25
N GLN A 47 -3.38 -8.69 4.57
CA GLN A 47 -4.00 -9.56 3.58
C GLN A 47 -4.70 -8.77 2.48
N LYS A 48 -5.55 -7.78 2.82
CA LYS A 48 -6.26 -6.97 1.83
C LYS A 48 -5.32 -6.10 0.99
N ALA A 49 -4.24 -5.59 1.59
CA ALA A 49 -3.21 -4.87 0.84
C ALA A 49 -2.54 -5.79 -0.20
N GLN A 50 -2.17 -7.01 0.19
CA GLN A 50 -1.59 -8.00 -0.72
C GLN A 50 -2.58 -8.43 -1.81
N GLU A 51 -3.86 -8.62 -1.48
CA GLU A 51 -4.90 -8.95 -2.45
C GLU A 51 -5.06 -7.83 -3.50
N LYS A 52 -5.19 -6.56 -3.08
CA LYS A 52 -5.28 -5.43 -4.02
C LYS A 52 -4.01 -5.29 -4.86
N PHE A 53 -2.84 -5.49 -4.27
CA PHE A 53 -1.57 -5.49 -5.02
C PHE A 53 -1.53 -6.60 -6.08
N ASN A 54 -1.91 -7.82 -5.72
CA ASN A 54 -1.91 -8.96 -6.62
C ASN A 54 -2.93 -8.80 -7.75
N GLN A 55 -4.11 -8.23 -7.46
CA GLN A 55 -5.08 -7.87 -8.49
C GLN A 55 -4.50 -6.86 -9.47
N TRP A 56 -3.82 -5.82 -8.97
CA TRP A 56 -3.16 -4.85 -9.85
C TRP A 56 -2.02 -5.47 -10.66
N ARG A 57 -1.26 -6.41 -10.08
CA ARG A 57 -0.18 -7.11 -10.78
C ARG A 57 -0.67 -7.94 -11.96
N GLN A 58 -1.91 -8.44 -11.92
CA GLN A 58 -2.54 -9.16 -13.04
C GLN A 58 -2.90 -8.25 -14.21
N ASP A 59 -3.17 -6.97 -13.94
CA ASP A 59 -3.47 -5.95 -14.94
C ASP A 59 -2.76 -4.62 -14.60
N PRO A 60 -1.44 -4.51 -14.83
CA PRO A 60 -0.64 -3.39 -14.35
C PRO A 60 -1.01 -2.03 -14.95
N GLU A 61 -1.67 -2.05 -16.11
CA GLU A 61 -2.12 -0.85 -16.82
C GLU A 61 -3.46 -0.32 -16.28
N ASN A 62 -4.19 -1.13 -15.52
CA ASN A 62 -5.40 -0.71 -14.84
C ASN A 62 -5.08 0.08 -13.56
N VAL A 63 -5.02 1.40 -13.74
CA VAL A 63 -4.74 2.37 -12.67
C VAL A 63 -5.83 2.44 -11.59
N ASN A 64 -7.01 1.83 -11.81
CA ASN A 64 -8.15 1.90 -10.91
C ASN A 64 -8.16 0.80 -9.84
N VAL A 65 -7.36 -0.26 -9.99
CA VAL A 65 -7.33 -1.37 -9.01
C VAL A 65 -6.81 -0.91 -7.65
N VAL A 66 -5.81 -0.01 -7.65
CA VAL A 66 -5.30 0.63 -6.44
C VAL A 66 -5.53 2.14 -6.53
N PRO A 67 -6.53 2.67 -5.80
CA PRO A 67 -6.81 4.09 -5.76
C PRO A 67 -5.56 4.91 -5.41
N PRO A 68 -5.34 6.09 -6.03
CA PRO A 68 -4.11 6.87 -5.85
C PRO A 68 -3.73 7.17 -4.39
N ASN A 69 -4.74 7.35 -3.52
CA ASN A 69 -4.58 7.61 -2.09
C ASN A 69 -4.05 6.39 -1.31
N LEU A 70 -4.37 5.19 -1.77
CA LEU A 70 -4.03 3.92 -1.11
C LEU A 70 -2.71 3.32 -1.61
N ARG A 71 -2.17 3.82 -2.73
CA ARG A 71 -0.96 3.28 -3.38
C ARG A 71 0.22 3.14 -2.43
N SER A 72 0.56 4.18 -1.66
CA SER A 72 1.70 4.11 -0.73
C SER A 72 1.53 3.00 0.31
N VAL A 73 0.32 2.82 0.85
CA VAL A 73 0.03 1.77 1.85
C VAL A 73 0.08 0.39 1.20
N VAL A 74 -0.59 0.21 0.06
CA VAL A 74 -0.66 -1.07 -0.65
C VAL A 74 0.72 -1.51 -1.11
N TYR A 75 1.48 -0.65 -1.77
CA TYR A 75 2.79 -0.98 -2.32
C TYR A 75 3.81 -1.27 -1.20
N CYS A 76 3.90 -0.42 -0.19
CA CYS A 76 4.83 -0.62 0.93
C CYS A 76 4.51 -1.92 1.70
N THR A 77 3.22 -2.20 1.94
CA THR A 77 2.79 -3.44 2.61
C THR A 77 3.10 -4.67 1.77
N ALA A 78 2.85 -4.60 0.45
CA ALA A 78 3.19 -5.69 -0.47
C ALA A 78 4.69 -5.99 -0.47
N VAL A 79 5.56 -4.97 -0.56
CA VAL A 79 7.02 -5.15 -0.51
C VAL A 79 7.46 -5.73 0.84
N SER A 80 6.94 -5.19 1.95
CA SER A 80 7.27 -5.64 3.31
C SER A 80 6.98 -7.12 3.56
N HIS A 81 6.07 -7.71 2.78
CA HIS A 81 5.58 -9.08 2.95
C HIS A 81 5.73 -9.96 1.70
N GLY A 82 6.36 -9.46 0.63
CA GLY A 82 6.35 -10.08 -0.70
C GLY A 82 7.72 -10.48 -1.25
N GLY A 83 8.81 -10.11 -0.56
CA GLY A 83 10.17 -10.48 -0.92
C GLY A 83 10.61 -9.96 -2.30
N GLN A 84 11.61 -10.63 -2.88
CA GLN A 84 12.26 -10.19 -4.12
C GLN A 84 11.30 -10.04 -5.30
N GLU A 85 10.37 -10.98 -5.49
CA GLU A 85 9.49 -10.99 -6.67
C GLU A 85 8.61 -9.73 -6.74
N VAL A 86 8.04 -9.35 -5.59
CA VAL A 86 7.23 -8.12 -5.46
C VAL A 86 8.10 -6.88 -5.61
N TRP A 87 9.32 -6.91 -5.05
CA TRP A 87 10.29 -5.82 -5.17
C TRP A 87 10.70 -5.59 -6.62
N ASP A 88 11.11 -6.63 -7.35
CA ASP A 88 11.53 -6.56 -8.75
C ASP A 88 10.39 -6.04 -9.63
N PHE A 89 9.15 -6.47 -9.39
CA PHE A 89 7.99 -5.93 -10.11
C PHE A 89 7.83 -4.41 -9.91
N LEU A 90 7.88 -3.93 -8.66
CA LEU A 90 7.77 -2.50 -8.36
C LEU A 90 8.97 -1.70 -8.89
N TRP A 91 10.16 -2.30 -8.93
CA TRP A 91 11.35 -1.69 -9.52
C TRP A 91 11.19 -1.44 -11.01
N GLU A 92 10.62 -2.39 -11.76
CA GLU A 92 10.30 -2.17 -13.17
C GLU A 92 9.27 -1.06 -13.36
N ARG A 93 8.22 -1.00 -12.52
CA ARG A 93 7.23 0.09 -12.56
C ARG A 93 7.86 1.45 -12.23
N TYR A 94 8.79 1.50 -11.28
CA TYR A 94 9.55 2.70 -10.97
C TYR A 94 10.35 3.22 -12.18
N LYS A 95 11.06 2.32 -12.88
CA LYS A 95 11.87 2.70 -14.05
C LYS A 95 11.02 3.22 -15.21
N THR A 96 9.86 2.63 -15.47
CA THR A 96 9.00 2.99 -16.60
C THR A 96 8.05 4.16 -16.32
N ALA A 97 7.81 4.48 -15.04
CA ALA A 97 6.93 5.57 -14.64
C ALA A 97 7.41 6.95 -15.17
N GLN A 98 6.49 7.68 -15.78
CA GLN A 98 6.74 9.03 -16.31
C GLN A 98 6.30 10.13 -15.33
N VAL A 99 5.33 9.84 -14.47
CA VAL A 99 4.79 10.79 -13.50
C VAL A 99 5.66 10.77 -12.25
N ALA A 100 6.23 11.93 -11.89
CA ALA A 100 7.12 12.07 -10.73
C ALA A 100 6.48 11.61 -9.42
N SER A 101 5.23 11.99 -9.17
CA SER A 101 4.52 11.59 -7.95
C SER A 101 4.25 10.09 -7.84
N GLU A 102 4.19 9.36 -8.97
CA GLU A 102 4.10 7.89 -8.96
C GLU A 102 5.48 7.26 -8.75
N LYS A 103 6.53 7.82 -9.35
CA LYS A 103 7.91 7.43 -9.06
C LYS A 103 8.24 7.53 -7.58
N ASP A 104 7.82 8.62 -6.92
CA ASP A 104 8.04 8.82 -5.48
C ASP A 104 7.35 7.73 -4.65
N LYS A 105 6.12 7.33 -5.01
CA LYS A 105 5.40 6.24 -4.32
C LYS A 105 6.07 4.89 -4.50
N PHE A 106 6.55 4.58 -5.71
CA PHE A 106 7.29 3.34 -5.95
C PHE A 106 8.62 3.33 -5.19
N MET A 107 9.38 4.42 -5.22
CA MET A 107 10.63 4.56 -4.48
C MET A 107 10.41 4.38 -2.97
N TYR A 108 9.39 5.03 -2.40
CA TYR A 108 9.01 4.85 -1.01
C TYR A 108 8.66 3.40 -0.67
N ALA A 109 7.88 2.73 -1.52
CA ALA A 109 7.48 1.34 -1.30
C ALA A 109 8.66 0.36 -1.35
N LEU A 110 9.61 0.56 -2.26
CA LEU A 110 10.81 -0.28 -2.39
C LEU A 110 11.69 -0.21 -1.14
N ALA A 111 11.70 0.93 -0.44
CA ALA A 111 12.38 1.10 0.84
C ALA A 111 11.71 0.33 2.01
N CYS A 112 10.50 -0.20 1.82
CA CYS A 112 9.82 -1.03 2.81
C CYS A 112 10.26 -2.50 2.80
N ALA A 113 11.24 -2.88 1.97
CA ALA A 113 11.78 -4.24 1.94
C ALA A 113 12.35 -4.63 3.31
N ARG A 114 12.15 -5.90 3.71
CA ARG A 114 12.66 -6.41 4.98
C ARG A 114 14.01 -7.10 4.82
N GLU A 115 14.34 -7.48 3.60
CA GLU A 115 15.59 -8.11 3.22
C GLU A 115 16.67 -7.03 3.00
N PRO A 116 17.74 -6.97 3.82
CA PRO A 116 18.73 -5.89 3.72
C PRO A 116 19.40 -5.80 2.34
N TRP A 117 19.60 -6.93 1.68
CA TRP A 117 20.26 -6.99 0.37
C TRP A 117 19.40 -6.39 -0.76
N LEU A 118 18.08 -6.27 -0.60
CA LEU A 118 17.21 -5.54 -1.53
C LEU A 118 17.36 -4.01 -1.38
N LEU A 119 17.80 -3.53 -0.22
CA LEU A 119 17.98 -2.10 0.07
C LEU A 119 19.36 -1.57 -0.33
N THR A 120 20.34 -2.44 -0.52
CA THR A 120 21.73 -2.09 -0.87
C THR A 120 22.10 -2.43 -2.31
N ARG A 121 21.09 -2.71 -3.15
CA ARG A 121 21.28 -3.19 -4.52
C ARG A 121 21.70 -2.10 -5.49
#